data_AF-A0A1G2MR60-F1
#
_entry.id   AF-A0A1G2MR60-F1
#
_cell.length_a   1.000
_cell.length_b   1.000
_cell.length_c   1.000
_cell.angle_alpha   90.00
_cell.angle_beta   90.00
_cell.angle_gamma   90.00
#
_symmetry.space_group_name_H-M   'P 1'
#
loop_
_entity.id
_entity.type
_entity.pdbx_description
1 polymer ?
#
loop_
_entity_poly.entity_id
_entity_poly.type
_entity_poly.pdbx_seq_one_letter_code
_entity_poly.pdbx_strand_id
1 'polypeptide(L)'
;MHNPLGSTTLVQFLALALKAFVDILLPVLVIFYIATGLLFISARGNPEKLKLARAALLYISIGAAIVLGAWAVTEMISATIGAISTP
;
A
#
# COMPACT_ATOMS: atom_id res chain seq x y z
N MET A 1 -26.28 -18.71 -13.05
CA MET A 1 -25.81 -18.74 -11.65
C MET A 1 -24.49 -17.96 -11.58
N HIS A 2 -24.53 -16.64 -11.69
CA HIS A 2 -23.34 -15.79 -11.59
C HIS A 2 -23.56 -14.89 -10.38
N ASN A 3 -22.78 -15.13 -9.33
CA ASN A 3 -22.74 -14.29 -8.15
C ASN A 3 -21.53 -13.36 -8.30
N PRO A 4 -21.68 -12.14 -8.85
CA PRO A 4 -20.57 -11.20 -9.01
C PRO A 4 -20.09 -10.63 -7.66
N LEU A 5 -20.75 -10.95 -6.55
CA LEU A 5 -20.41 -10.49 -5.20
C LEU A 5 -20.04 -11.62 -4.23
N GLY A 6 -20.20 -12.89 -4.59
CA GLY A 6 -19.70 -14.04 -3.82
C GLY A 6 -20.13 -14.18 -2.36
N SER A 7 -20.88 -13.23 -1.77
CA SER A 7 -20.80 -12.96 -0.33
C SER A 7 -22.10 -13.22 0.41
N THR A 8 -22.07 -14.25 1.24
CA THR A 8 -23.15 -14.61 2.16
C THR A 8 -22.92 -14.04 3.58
N THR A 9 -21.85 -13.26 3.83
CA THR A 9 -21.46 -12.78 5.18
C THR A 9 -20.86 -11.37 5.17
N LEU A 10 -21.19 -10.54 6.19
CA LEU A 10 -20.65 -9.18 6.42
C LEU A 10 -19.11 -9.11 6.35
N VAL A 11 -18.43 -10.17 6.81
CA VAL A 11 -16.97 -10.30 6.79
C VAL A 11 -16.39 -10.32 5.37
N GLN A 12 -17.05 -11.01 4.43
CA GLN A 12 -16.60 -11.07 3.03
C GLN A 12 -16.81 -9.73 2.32
N PHE A 13 -17.89 -9.01 2.64
CA PHE A 13 -18.10 -7.66 2.13
C PHE A 13 -16.99 -6.71 2.60
N LEU A 14 -16.64 -6.76 3.89
CA LEU A 14 -15.52 -6.00 4.45
C LEU A 14 -14.18 -6.36 3.79
N ALA A 15 -13.91 -7.65 3.61
CA ALA A 15 -12.68 -8.11 2.95
C ALA A 15 -12.58 -7.60 1.50
N LEU A 16 -13.69 -7.64 0.75
CA LEU A 16 -13.74 -7.14 -0.62
C LEU A 16 -13.56 -5.62 -0.68
N ALA A 17 -14.19 -4.88 0.25
CA ALA A 17 -14.03 -3.43 0.35
C ALA A 17 -12.59 -3.03 0.70
N LEU A 18 -11.95 -3.72 1.66
CA LEU A 18 -10.54 -3.52 1.98
C LEU A 18 -9.65 -3.83 0.78
N LYS A 19 -9.90 -4.94 0.07
CA LYS A 19 -9.14 -5.29 -1.12
C LYS A 19 -9.25 -4.21 -2.20
N ALA A 20 -10.46 -3.74 -2.50
CA ALA A 20 -10.66 -2.66 -3.46
C ALA A 20 -9.94 -1.37 -3.04
N PHE A 21 -9.93 -1.05 -1.75
CA PHE A 21 -9.20 0.09 -1.22
C PHE A 21 -7.69 -0.05 -1.44
N VAL A 22 -7.10 -1.20 -1.12
CA VAL A 22 -5.66 -1.48 -1.32
C VAL A 22 -5.28 -1.44 -2.81
N ASP A 23 -6.12 -1.99 -3.68
CA ASP A 23 -5.90 -1.99 -5.13
C ASP A 23 -5.85 -0.55 -5.70
N ILE A 24 -6.60 0.40 -5.12
CA ILE A 24 -6.56 1.83 -5.49
C ILE A 24 -5.37 2.54 -4.84
N LEU A 25 -4.95 2.13 -3.64
CA LEU A 25 -3.89 2.77 -2.89
C LEU A 25 -2.51 2.62 -3.56
N LEU A 26 -2.26 1.48 -4.20
CA LEU A 26 -1.02 1.19 -4.94
C LEU A 26 -0.73 2.19 -6.08
N PRO A 27 -1.62 2.41 -7.06
CA PRO A 27 -1.38 3.38 -8.12
C PRO A 27 -1.29 4.82 -7.58
N VAL A 28 -2.06 5.15 -6.54
CA VAL A 28 -1.97 6.46 -5.87
C VAL A 28 -0.59 6.68 -5.25
N LEU A 29 -0.02 5.67 -4.61
CA LEU A 29 1.35 5.70 -4.08
C LEU A 29 2.38 6.02 -5.16
N VAL A 30 2.27 5.38 -6.33
CA VAL A 30 3.17 5.62 -7.47
C VAL A 30 3.09 7.08 -7.95
N ILE A 31 1.88 7.63 -8.06
CA ILE A 31 1.68 9.03 -8.44
C ILE A 31 2.34 9.96 -7.43
N PHE A 32 2.19 9.70 -6.13
CA PHE A 32 2.83 10.51 -5.09
C PHE A 32 4.36 10.45 -5.13
N TYR A 33 4.95 9.29 -5.43
CA TYR A 33 6.39 9.19 -5.65
C TYR A 33 6.86 10.03 -6.83
N ILE A 34 6.14 9.98 -7.95
CA ILE A 34 6.46 10.78 -9.15
C ILE A 34 6.33 12.27 -8.82
N ALA A 35 5.23 12.69 -8.18
CA ALA A 35 4.99 14.09 -7.80
C ALA A 35 6.09 14.63 -6.88
N THR A 36 6.56 13.80 -5.94
CA THR A 36 7.65 14.18 -5.03
C THR A 36 8.99 14.25 -5.75
N GLY A 37 9.24 13.34 -6.71
CA GLY A 37 10.41 13.42 -7.60
C GLY A 37 10.45 14.74 -8.37
N LEU A 38 9.31 15.16 -8.93
CA LEU A 38 9.20 16.47 -9.61
C LEU A 38 9.41 17.63 -8.65
N LEU A 39 8.92 17.52 -7.41
CA LEU A 39 9.13 18.53 -6.37
C LEU A 39 10.62 18.70 -6.04
N PHE A 40 11.38 17.60 -5.94
CA PHE A 40 12.84 17.62 -5.77
C PHE A 40 13.54 18.35 -6.92
N ILE A 41 13.14 18.08 -8.16
CA ILE A 41 13.70 18.75 -9.34
C ILE A 41 13.34 20.24 -9.34
N SER A 42 12.11 20.60 -8.97
CA SER A 42 11.64 21.99 -8.93
C SER A 42 12.33 22.83 -7.84
N ALA A 43 12.84 22.18 -6.79
CA ALA A 43 13.44 22.88 -5.66
C ALA A 43 14.73 23.62 -6.07
N ARG A 44 15.45 23.15 -7.11
CA ARG A 44 16.63 23.83 -7.72
C ARG A 44 17.61 24.49 -6.73
N GLY A 45 17.81 23.88 -5.55
CA GLY A 45 18.71 24.40 -4.51
C GLY A 45 18.07 25.33 -3.47
N ASN A 46 16.77 25.62 -3.55
CA ASN A 46 16.04 26.31 -2.47
C ASN A 46 15.94 25.38 -1.24
N PRO A 47 16.55 25.75 -0.09
CA PRO A 47 16.62 24.91 1.09
C PRO A 47 15.24 24.61 1.71
N GLU A 48 14.29 25.54 1.63
CA GLU A 48 12.93 25.32 2.15
C GLU A 48 12.17 24.29 1.33
N LYS A 49 12.24 24.40 0.00
CA LYS A 49 11.59 23.45 -0.91
C LYS A 49 12.21 22.06 -0.82
N LEU A 50 13.53 21.98 -0.65
CA LEU A 50 14.23 20.71 -0.41
C LEU A 50 13.82 20.07 0.91
N LYS A 51 13.64 20.87 1.97
CA LYS A 51 13.15 20.35 3.26
C LYS A 51 11.75 19.76 3.12
N LEU A 52 10.86 20.44 2.39
CA LEU A 52 9.50 19.95 2.13
C LEU A 52 9.52 18.68 1.27
N ALA A 53 10.31 18.65 0.20
CA ALA A 53 10.42 17.48 -0.67
C ALA A 53 10.95 16.24 0.08
N ARG A 54 11.94 16.42 0.95
CA ARG A 54 12.44 15.36 1.83
C ARG A 54 11.38 14.85 2.80
N ALA A 55 10.64 15.76 3.43
CA ALA A 55 9.56 15.38 4.34
C ALA A 55 8.50 14.56 3.58
N ALA A 56 8.08 15.02 2.40
CA ALA A 56 7.14 14.30 1.54
C ALA A 56 7.64 12.90 1.17
N LEU A 57 8.91 12.76 0.78
CA LEU A 57 9.50 11.44 0.49
C LEU A 57 9.43 10.51 1.70
N LEU A 58 9.73 11.00 2.90
CA LEU A 58 9.68 10.18 4.12
C LEU A 58 8.24 9.71 4.40
N TYR A 59 7.25 10.60 4.32
CA TYR A 59 5.85 10.23 4.53
C TYR A 59 5.35 9.21 3.51
N ILE A 60 5.68 9.40 2.24
CA ILE A 60 5.31 8.46 1.17
C ILE A 60 6.00 7.11 1.37
N SER A 61 7.27 7.12 1.79
CA SER A 61 8.03 5.90 2.07
C SER A 61 7.48 5.13 3.27
N ILE A 62 6.99 5.82 4.30
CA ILE A 62 6.26 5.18 5.41
C ILE A 62 4.97 4.55 4.90
N GLY A 63 4.20 5.26 4.06
CA GLY A 63 2.98 4.72 3.43
C GLY A 63 3.26 3.46 2.61
N ALA A 64 4.31 3.48 1.79
CA ALA A 64 4.76 2.31 1.02
C ALA A 64 5.21 1.16 1.94
N ALA A 65 5.98 1.45 2.99
CA ALA A 65 6.44 0.45 3.95
C ALA A 65 5.28 -0.23 4.69
N ILE A 66 4.19 0.49 5.01
CA ILE A 66 2.99 -0.10 5.61
C ILE A 66 2.33 -1.09 4.66
N VAL A 67 2.16 -0.72 3.39
CA VAL A 67 1.53 -1.60 2.38
C VAL A 67 2.37 -2.86 2.17
N LEU A 68 3.68 -2.71 2.02
CA LEU A 68 4.61 -3.84 1.88
C LEU A 68 4.69 -4.68 3.16
N GLY A 69 4.67 -4.03 4.32
CA GLY A 69 4.70 -4.69 5.63
C GLY A 69 3.47 -5.53 5.90
N ALA A 70 2.27 -5.05 5.52
CA ALA A 70 1.04 -5.83 5.63
C ALA A 70 1.10 -7.12 4.80
N TRP A 71 1.64 -7.05 3.59
CA TRP A 71 1.84 -8.25 2.76
C TRP A 71 2.87 -9.20 3.36
N ALA A 72 4.02 -8.68 3.82
CA ALA A 72 5.07 -9.48 4.44
C ALA A 72 4.58 -10.25 5.69
N VAL A 73 3.78 -9.61 6.54
CA VAL A 73 3.18 -10.25 7.71
C VAL A 73 2.18 -11.33 7.29
N THR A 74 1.36 -11.07 6.27
CA THR A 74 0.38 -12.03 5.74
C THR A 74 1.07 -13.27 5.20
N GLU A 75 2.16 -13.11 4.45
CA GLU A 75 2.95 -14.20 3.90
C GLU A 75 3.58 -15.06 5.01
N MET A 76 4.14 -14.42 6.04
CA MET A 76 4.74 -15.11 7.19
C MET A 76 3.72 -15.97 7.95
N ILE A 77 2.51 -15.43 8.17
CA ILE A 77 1.42 -16.18 8.81
C ILE A 77 0.98 -17.34 7.90
N SER A 78 0.81 -17.09 6.60
CA SER A 78 0.38 -18.11 5.63
C SER A 78 1.40 -19.25 5.53
N ALA A 79 2.69 -18.93 5.53
CA ALA A 79 3.77 -19.90 5.56
C ALA A 79 3.73 -20.76 6.83
N THR A 80 3.46 -20.15 7.99
CA THR A 80 3.34 -20.89 9.27
C THR A 80 2.14 -21.84 9.25
N ILE A 81 1.00 -21.39 8.73
CA ILE A 81 -0.21 -22.22 8.58
C ILE A 81 0.05 -23.38 7.59
N GLY A 82 0.71 -23.10 6.47
CA GLY A 82 1.09 -24.11 5.48
C GLY A 82 1.98 -25.20 6.08
N ALA A 83 2.97 -24.79 6.89
CA ALA A 83 3.91 -25.69 7.55
C ALA A 83 3.23 -26.65 8.53
N ILE A 84 2.19 -26.22 9.27
CA ILE A 84 1.44 -27.08 10.18
C ILE A 84 0.34 -27.91 9.50
N SER A 85 -0.10 -27.51 8.30
CA SER A 85 -1.13 -28.22 7.53
C SER A 85 -0.60 -29.35 6.64
N THR A 86 0.72 -29.44 6.47
CA THR A 86 1.38 -30.54 5.75
C THR A 86 1.60 -31.70 6.74
N PRO A 87 1.06 -32.91 6.49
CA PRO A 87 1.15 -34.05 7.41
C PRO A 87 2.57 -34.56 7.61
#